data_AF-A0A523RYT4-F1
#
_entry.id   AF-A0A523RYT4-F1
#
_cell.length_a   1.000
_cell.length_b   1.000
_cell.length_c   1.000
_cell.angle_alpha   90.00
_cell.angle_beta   90.00
_cell.angle_gamma   90.00
#
_symmetry.space_group_name_H-M   'P 1'
#
loop_
_entity.id
_entity.type
_entity.pdbx_description
1 polymer ?
#
loop_
_entity_poly.entity_id
_entity_poly.type
_entity_poly.pdbx_seq_one_letter_code
_entity_poly.pdbx_strand_id
1 'polypeptide(L)'
;MTNKNIFKKITIVVIIISLFFTFSFLVGFNDNRADTTYRLNDESILLDDGEENGNGDENGSEKGLNIEELISLVQEATSKHFAILQEVLENAPGPAKKGIEWAIAVSIRGSIRAIEALSKIKPSNKNNKDNGQKTFHIIASCNRGGTIEPKGIQFSQGESVAFEIIADEEYTLVWVRVDNKKLEGISPYSFDDIDSNHTIHAHFKKIKNSSNQNDDVD
;
A
#
# COMPACT_ATOMS: atom_id res chain seq x y z
N MET A 1 -16.07 -24.83 -4.54
CA MET A 1 -15.73 -23.54 -3.89
C MET A 1 -14.23 -23.25 -3.79
N THR A 2 -13.35 -24.24 -3.96
CA THR A 2 -11.89 -24.13 -3.75
C THR A 2 -11.14 -23.40 -4.87
N ASN A 3 -11.62 -23.46 -6.12
CA ASN A 3 -10.91 -22.88 -7.27
C ASN A 3 -10.88 -21.35 -7.27
N LYS A 4 -11.91 -20.66 -6.76
CA LYS A 4 -11.95 -19.18 -6.77
C LYS A 4 -10.83 -18.58 -5.90
N ASN A 5 -10.49 -19.23 -4.79
CA ASN A 5 -9.41 -18.81 -3.89
C ASN A 5 -8.02 -19.06 -4.50
N ILE A 6 -7.89 -20.10 -5.32
CA ILE A 6 -6.63 -20.43 -6.01
C ILE A 6 -6.38 -19.43 -7.14
N PHE A 7 -7.40 -19.13 -7.95
CA PHE A 7 -7.30 -18.12 -9.00
C PHE A 7 -6.97 -16.74 -8.44
N LYS A 8 -7.63 -16.30 -7.35
CA LYS A 8 -7.29 -15.03 -6.68
C LYS A 8 -5.83 -14.99 -6.22
N LYS A 9 -5.33 -16.08 -5.62
CA LYS A 9 -3.92 -16.18 -5.19
C LYS A 9 -2.94 -16.11 -6.38
N ILE A 10 -3.24 -16.80 -7.48
CA ILE A 10 -2.41 -16.77 -8.69
C ILE A 10 -2.41 -15.37 -9.31
N THR A 11 -3.57 -14.72 -9.43
CA THR A 11 -3.66 -13.35 -9.97
C THR A 11 -2.87 -12.35 -9.13
N ILE A 12 -2.96 -12.43 -7.80
CA ILE A 12 -2.17 -11.58 -6.89
C ILE A 12 -0.66 -11.82 -7.08
N VAL A 13 -0.23 -13.08 -7.18
CA VAL A 13 1.18 -13.42 -7.41
C VAL A 13 1.67 -12.88 -8.77
N VAL A 14 0.86 -12.99 -9.83
CA VAL A 14 1.19 -12.44 -11.15
C VAL A 14 1.31 -10.92 -11.10
N ILE A 15 0.41 -10.22 -10.42
CA ILE A 15 0.48 -8.76 -10.25
C ILE A 15 1.75 -8.36 -9.49
N ILE A 16 2.08 -9.06 -8.40
CA ILE A 16 3.31 -8.82 -7.63
C ILE A 16 4.56 -9.04 -8.49
N ILE A 17 4.58 -10.11 -9.30
CA ILE A 17 5.70 -10.41 -10.21
C ILE A 17 5.81 -9.35 -11.31
N SER A 18 4.70 -8.91 -11.92
CA SER A 18 4.70 -7.85 -12.94
C SER A 18 5.16 -6.50 -12.40
N LEU A 19 4.77 -6.15 -11.17
CA LEU A 19 5.27 -4.97 -10.47
C LEU A 19 6.77 -5.06 -10.16
N PHE A 20 7.28 -6.27 -9.89
CA PHE A 20 8.71 -6.51 -9.68
C PHE A 20 9.53 -6.44 -10.98
N PHE A 21 9.02 -6.98 -12.10
CA PHE A 21 9.71 -6.99 -13.40
C PHE A 21 9.76 -5.60 -14.06
N THR A 22 8.74 -4.77 -13.89
CA THR A 22 8.78 -3.37 -14.33
C THR A 22 9.80 -2.54 -13.53
N PHE A 23 10.13 -2.94 -12.30
CA PHE A 23 11.11 -2.28 -11.44
C PHE A 23 12.56 -2.57 -11.88
N SER A 24 12.85 -3.78 -12.35
CA SER A 24 14.19 -4.17 -12.84
C SER A 24 14.61 -3.45 -14.12
N PHE A 25 13.67 -2.91 -14.91
CA PHE A 25 13.97 -2.17 -16.13
C PHE A 25 14.23 -0.67 -15.90
N LEU A 26 13.84 -0.13 -14.73
CA LEU A 26 14.00 1.30 -14.43
C LEU A 26 15.19 1.59 -13.49
N VAL A 27 15.63 0.61 -12.70
CA VAL A 27 16.84 0.72 -11.88
C VAL A 27 18.01 0.10 -12.64
N GLY A 28 18.47 0.82 -13.67
CA GLY A 28 19.82 0.63 -14.16
C GLY A 28 20.80 0.85 -13.00
N PHE A 29 21.42 -0.23 -12.53
CA PHE A 29 22.60 -0.16 -11.68
C PHE A 29 23.68 0.60 -12.45
N ASN A 30 23.84 1.89 -12.19
CA ASN A 30 25.05 2.60 -12.55
C ASN A 30 25.52 3.47 -11.38
N ASP A 31 26.77 3.22 -11.03
CA ASP A 31 27.46 3.67 -9.84
C ASP A 31 27.92 5.14 -9.97
N ASN A 32 28.21 5.75 -8.82
CA ASN A 32 28.92 7.02 -8.59
C ASN A 32 28.14 8.34 -8.39
N ARG A 33 28.09 8.69 -7.09
CA ARG A 33 28.46 9.97 -6.47
C ARG A 33 27.52 11.19 -6.56
N ALA A 34 27.37 11.72 -5.34
CA ALA A 34 27.12 13.10 -4.94
C ALA A 34 25.66 13.58 -4.94
N ASP A 35 25.15 13.69 -3.70
CA ASP A 35 24.38 14.84 -3.22
C ASP A 35 23.33 15.42 -4.17
N THR A 36 22.14 14.83 -4.12
CA THR A 36 20.93 15.49 -4.58
C THR A 36 19.87 15.29 -3.52
N THR A 37 19.60 16.38 -2.81
CA THR A 37 18.40 16.58 -2.03
C THR A 37 17.21 16.48 -2.98
N TYR A 38 16.62 15.29 -3.14
CA TYR A 38 15.42 15.12 -3.97
C TYR A 38 14.19 15.61 -3.19
N ARG A 39 14.06 16.94 -3.10
CA ARG A 39 12.74 17.58 -3.05
C ARG A 39 12.19 17.52 -4.46
N LEU A 40 11.36 16.53 -4.75
CA LEU A 40 10.48 16.58 -5.91
C LEU A 40 9.21 17.28 -5.46
N ASN A 41 9.28 18.61 -5.42
CA ASN A 41 8.09 19.45 -5.46
C ASN A 41 7.56 19.44 -6.91
N ASP A 42 6.23 19.31 -7.02
CA ASP A 42 5.38 19.74 -8.12
C ASP A 42 5.60 19.16 -9.55
N GLU A 43 4.56 18.44 -9.99
CA GLU A 43 3.79 18.88 -11.15
C GLU A 43 4.54 18.99 -12.50
N SER A 44 5.11 17.89 -13.01
CA SER A 44 5.34 17.73 -14.47
C SER A 44 5.72 16.31 -14.89
N ILE A 45 4.78 15.37 -14.90
CA ILE A 45 4.80 14.30 -15.91
C ILE A 45 3.36 14.14 -16.39
N LEU A 46 2.91 15.11 -17.18
CA LEU A 46 1.81 14.92 -18.10
C LEU A 46 2.30 13.88 -19.12
N LEU A 47 1.74 12.67 -19.06
CA LEU A 47 1.81 11.76 -20.18
C LEU A 47 0.83 12.29 -21.22
N ASP A 48 1.42 12.91 -22.25
CA ASP A 48 1.02 12.90 -23.65
C ASP A 48 -0.40 12.38 -23.93
N ASP A 49 -1.27 13.29 -24.35
CA ASP A 49 -2.63 13.08 -24.85
C ASP A 49 -2.61 12.42 -26.23
N GLY A 50 -2.13 11.18 -26.28
CA GLY A 50 -2.33 10.29 -27.41
C GLY A 50 -3.82 9.96 -27.56
N GLU A 51 -4.51 10.72 -28.41
CA GLU A 51 -5.88 10.46 -28.84
C GLU A 51 -5.94 9.15 -29.65
N GLU A 52 -6.15 8.01 -28.97
CA GLU A 52 -6.34 6.73 -29.62
C GLU A 52 -7.80 6.57 -30.08
N ASN A 53 -8.04 6.94 -31.34
CA ASN A 53 -9.30 6.70 -32.04
C ASN A 53 -9.39 5.23 -32.48
N GLY A 54 -9.69 4.33 -31.54
CA GLY A 54 -9.92 2.91 -31.80
C GLY A 54 -11.41 2.56 -31.82
N ASN A 55 -12.01 2.48 -33.02
CA ASN A 55 -13.28 1.79 -33.24
C ASN A 55 -13.03 0.27 -33.14
N GLY A 56 -13.26 -0.31 -31.96
CA GLY A 56 -13.21 -1.75 -31.72
C GLY A 56 -14.53 -2.24 -31.15
N ASP A 57 -15.41 -2.75 -32.01
CA ASP A 57 -16.60 -3.48 -31.60
C ASP A 57 -16.19 -4.85 -31.04
N GLU A 58 -15.87 -4.92 -29.75
CA GLU A 58 -15.58 -6.18 -29.06
C GLU A 58 -16.77 -6.63 -28.23
N ASN A 59 -17.62 -7.43 -28.88
CA ASN A 59 -18.66 -8.22 -28.25
C ASN A 59 -18.00 -9.43 -27.54
N GLY A 60 -17.34 -9.17 -26.41
CA GLY A 60 -16.67 -10.16 -25.56
C GLY A 60 -17.50 -10.53 -24.34
N SER A 61 -17.87 -11.80 -24.24
CA SER A 61 -18.63 -12.40 -23.13
C SER A 61 -18.06 -12.08 -21.75
N GLU A 62 -18.91 -11.54 -20.88
CA GLU A 62 -18.74 -11.17 -19.46
C GLU A 62 -17.91 -12.19 -18.63
N LYS A 63 -16.60 -11.97 -18.47
CA LYS A 63 -15.78 -12.55 -17.37
C LYS A 63 -14.64 -11.65 -16.90
N GLY A 64 -14.73 -10.33 -17.13
CA GLY A 64 -13.79 -9.36 -16.56
C GLY A 64 -14.02 -9.16 -15.06
N LEU A 65 -12.95 -8.91 -14.30
CA LEU A 65 -13.09 -8.45 -12.91
C LEU A 65 -13.76 -7.08 -12.90
N ASN A 66 -14.70 -6.84 -11.99
CA ASN A 66 -15.25 -5.51 -11.77
C ASN A 66 -14.12 -4.55 -11.38
N ILE A 67 -14.11 -3.32 -11.91
CA ILE A 67 -13.14 -2.27 -11.60
C ILE A 67 -13.00 -2.07 -10.08
N GLU A 68 -14.09 -2.15 -9.31
CA GLU A 68 -14.05 -2.04 -7.85
C GLU A 68 -13.33 -3.23 -7.19
N GLU A 69 -13.54 -4.45 -7.71
CA GLU A 69 -12.82 -5.64 -7.23
C GLU A 69 -11.32 -5.54 -7.60
N LEU A 70 -10.99 -4.97 -8.76
CA LEU A 70 -9.62 -4.76 -9.18
C LEU A 70 -8.91 -3.69 -8.32
N ILE A 71 -9.57 -2.56 -8.03
CA ILE A 71 -9.07 -1.55 -7.10
C ILE A 71 -8.80 -2.19 -5.74
N SER A 72 -9.77 -2.95 -5.20
CA SER A 72 -9.62 -3.65 -3.93
C SER A 72 -8.44 -4.63 -3.92
N LEU A 73 -8.22 -5.37 -5.02
CA LEU A 73 -7.06 -6.26 -5.14
C LEU A 73 -5.73 -5.51 -5.19
N VAL A 74 -5.65 -4.39 -5.92
CA VAL A 74 -4.46 -3.53 -5.93
C VAL A 74 -4.20 -2.98 -4.54
N GLN A 75 -5.25 -2.58 -3.81
CA GLN A 75 -5.13 -2.12 -2.41
C GLN A 75 -4.57 -3.22 -1.51
N GLU A 76 -5.14 -4.42 -1.57
CA GLU A 76 -4.70 -5.56 -0.77
C GLU A 76 -3.25 -5.94 -1.07
N ALA A 77 -2.87 -5.98 -2.35
CA ALA A 77 -1.50 -6.29 -2.78
C ALA A 77 -0.50 -5.23 -2.31
N THR A 78 -0.87 -3.94 -2.41
CA THR A 78 -0.04 -2.81 -1.98
C THR A 78 0.20 -2.85 -0.48
N SER A 79 -0.85 -3.10 0.32
CA SER A 79 -0.75 -3.22 1.78
C SER A 79 0.20 -4.36 2.19
N LYS A 80 0.09 -5.52 1.55
CA LYS A 80 0.98 -6.67 1.82
C LYS A 80 2.42 -6.39 1.42
N HIS A 81 2.64 -5.83 0.24
CA HIS A 81 3.98 -5.50 -0.23
C HIS A 81 4.65 -4.44 0.67
N PHE A 82 3.89 -3.44 1.09
CA PHE A 82 4.34 -2.43 2.05
C PHE A 82 4.70 -3.06 3.41
N ALA A 83 3.89 -3.99 3.94
CA ALA A 83 4.22 -4.71 5.17
C ALA A 83 5.57 -5.46 5.08
N ILE A 84 5.81 -6.16 3.97
CA ILE A 84 7.07 -6.88 3.74
C ILE A 84 8.25 -5.91 3.70
N LEU A 85 8.13 -4.80 2.98
CA LEU A 85 9.21 -3.81 2.91
C LEU A 85 9.51 -3.15 4.26
N GLN A 86 8.48 -2.93 5.10
CA GLN A 86 8.67 -2.43 6.46
C GLN A 86 9.41 -3.44 7.34
N GLU A 87 9.09 -4.73 7.23
CA GLU A 87 9.81 -5.80 7.92
C GLU A 87 11.28 -5.89 7.46
N VAL A 88 11.53 -5.78 6.15
CA VAL A 88 12.89 -5.74 5.60
C VAL A 88 13.64 -4.51 6.10
N LEU A 89 13.00 -3.33 6.14
CA LEU A 89 13.60 -2.08 6.64
C LEU A 89 14.02 -2.19 8.11
N GLU A 90 13.21 -2.85 8.94
CA GLU A 90 13.52 -3.05 10.36
C GLU A 90 14.77 -3.91 10.57
N ASN A 91 14.92 -4.97 9.77
CA ASN A 91 16.01 -5.93 9.89
C ASN A 91 17.27 -5.53 9.10
N ALA A 92 17.19 -4.50 8.28
CA ALA A 92 18.28 -4.10 7.39
C ALA A 92 19.46 -3.43 8.13
N PRO A 93 20.70 -3.70 7.70
CA PRO A 93 21.87 -2.96 8.19
C PRO A 93 21.77 -1.49 7.77
N GLY A 94 22.33 -0.59 8.58
CA GLY A 94 22.27 0.86 8.36
C GLY A 94 22.51 1.32 6.91
N PRO A 95 23.57 0.85 6.22
CA PRO A 95 23.84 1.23 4.83
C PRO A 95 22.73 0.87 3.84
N ALA A 96 21.94 -0.17 4.11
CA ALA A 96 20.88 -0.64 3.21
C ALA A 96 19.54 0.09 3.43
N LYS A 97 19.33 0.72 4.58
CA LYS A 97 18.03 1.31 4.96
C LYS A 97 17.54 2.35 3.95
N LYS A 98 18.41 3.25 3.50
CA LYS A 98 18.06 4.29 2.52
C LYS A 98 17.57 3.71 1.19
N GLY A 99 18.18 2.60 0.73
CA GLY A 99 17.75 1.91 -0.48
C GLY A 99 16.36 1.27 -0.32
N ILE A 100 16.06 0.73 0.85
CA ILE A 100 14.76 0.12 1.16
C ILE A 100 13.67 1.19 1.31
N GLU A 101 13.97 2.32 1.97
CA GLU A 101 13.07 3.48 2.02
C GLU A 101 12.72 3.99 0.62
N TRP A 102 13.69 4.03 -0.30
CA TRP A 102 13.45 4.36 -1.70
C TRP A 102 12.53 3.33 -2.38
N ALA A 103 12.79 2.04 -2.19
CA ALA A 103 11.95 0.97 -2.75
C ALA A 103 10.50 1.08 -2.26
N ILE A 104 10.29 1.40 -0.98
CA ILE A 104 8.97 1.70 -0.40
C ILE A 104 8.32 2.87 -1.15
N ALA A 105 9.01 4.00 -1.26
CA ALA A 105 8.45 5.20 -1.88
C ALA A 105 8.07 4.99 -3.36
N VAL A 106 8.92 4.29 -4.13
CA VAL A 106 8.64 3.98 -5.54
C VAL A 106 7.46 3.01 -5.68
N SER A 107 7.39 1.99 -4.82
CA SER A 107 6.28 1.02 -4.84
C SER A 107 4.93 1.70 -4.56
N ILE A 108 4.89 2.57 -3.56
CA ILE A 108 3.71 3.39 -3.23
C ILE A 108 3.30 4.25 -4.44
N ARG A 109 4.25 4.96 -5.06
CA ARG A 109 3.96 5.80 -6.24
C ARG A 109 3.41 5.00 -7.41
N GLY A 110 3.95 3.81 -7.67
CA GLY A 110 3.46 2.91 -8.72
C GLY A 110 2.02 2.47 -8.46
N SER A 111 1.71 2.10 -7.22
CA SER A 111 0.35 1.68 -6.82
C SER A 111 -0.68 2.79 -6.97
N ILE A 112 -0.34 4.02 -6.57
CA ILE A 112 -1.22 5.19 -6.68
C ILE A 112 -1.56 5.45 -8.15
N ARG A 113 -0.54 5.48 -9.02
CA ARG A 113 -0.74 5.68 -10.47
C ARG A 113 -1.64 4.60 -11.09
N ALA A 114 -1.49 3.35 -10.66
CA ALA A 114 -2.34 2.27 -11.12
C ALA A 114 -3.81 2.51 -10.70
N ILE A 115 -4.07 2.91 -9.46
CA ILE A 115 -5.41 3.17 -8.95
C ILE A 115 -6.03 4.40 -9.62
N GLU A 116 -5.27 5.46 -9.84
CA GLU A 116 -5.71 6.65 -10.59
C GLU A 116 -6.13 6.27 -12.02
N ALA A 117 -5.32 5.46 -12.72
CA ALA A 117 -5.65 4.98 -14.05
C ALA A 117 -6.92 4.12 -14.06
N LEU A 118 -7.09 3.22 -13.09
CA LEU A 118 -8.29 2.40 -12.94
C LEU A 118 -9.53 3.25 -12.66
N SER A 119 -9.39 4.31 -11.86
CA SER A 119 -10.48 5.21 -11.52
C SER A 119 -10.97 6.01 -12.72
N LYS A 120 -10.09 6.33 -13.68
CA LYS A 120 -10.46 6.97 -14.96
C LYS A 120 -11.27 6.05 -15.88
N ILE A 121 -11.09 4.74 -15.77
CA ILE A 121 -11.80 3.73 -16.57
C ILE A 121 -13.21 3.46 -16.02
N LYS A 122 -13.49 3.86 -14.77
CA LYS A 122 -14.83 3.72 -14.17
C LYS A 122 -15.86 4.39 -15.08
N PRO A 123 -16.86 3.65 -15.61
CA PRO A 123 -17.79 4.20 -16.58
C PRO A 123 -18.52 5.39 -15.96
N SER A 124 -18.19 6.57 -16.47
CA SER A 124 -18.66 7.86 -15.97
C SER A 124 -20.20 7.90 -15.97
N ASN A 125 -20.81 8.00 -14.80
CA ASN A 125 -22.12 8.63 -14.72
C ASN A 125 -21.88 10.11 -15.06
N LYS A 126 -22.20 10.50 -16.31
CA LYS A 126 -21.98 11.83 -16.93
C LYS A 126 -22.56 13.04 -16.17
N ASN A 127 -23.10 12.84 -14.97
CA ASN A 127 -23.69 13.89 -14.14
C ASN A 127 -22.78 14.35 -12.99
N ASN A 128 -21.61 13.74 -12.78
CA ASN A 128 -20.72 14.17 -11.70
C ASN A 128 -19.84 15.32 -12.20
N LYS A 129 -20.25 16.56 -11.89
CA LYS A 129 -19.36 17.72 -11.96
C LYS A 129 -18.17 17.40 -11.05
N ASP A 130 -17.01 17.19 -11.65
CA ASP A 130 -15.74 17.20 -10.92
C ASP A 130 -15.66 18.54 -10.18
N ASN A 131 -15.82 18.49 -8.86
CA ASN A 131 -15.85 19.65 -7.99
C ASN A 131 -14.43 20.20 -7.76
N GLY A 132 -13.41 19.68 -8.46
CA GLY A 132 -12.01 20.08 -8.30
C GLY A 132 -11.44 19.67 -6.94
N GLN A 133 -12.11 18.79 -6.21
CA GLN A 133 -11.66 18.33 -4.91
C GLN A 133 -10.52 17.34 -5.10
N LYS A 134 -9.33 17.71 -4.62
CA LYS A 134 -8.16 16.82 -4.64
C LYS A 134 -8.44 15.59 -3.79
N THR A 135 -7.84 14.48 -4.16
CA THR A 135 -7.85 13.25 -3.36
C THR A 135 -6.43 12.86 -2.97
N PHE A 136 -6.29 12.29 -1.79
CA PHE A 136 -5.03 11.84 -1.24
C PHE A 136 -5.08 10.37 -0.87
N HIS A 137 -3.90 9.78 -0.82
CA HIS A 137 -3.74 8.36 -0.60
C HIS A 137 -3.09 8.03 0.73
N ILE A 138 -3.78 7.26 1.57
CA ILE A 138 -3.21 6.69 2.80
C ILE A 138 -2.95 5.21 2.53
N ILE A 139 -1.79 4.67 2.92
CA ILE A 139 -1.54 3.22 2.78
C ILE A 139 -1.36 2.62 4.16
N ALA A 140 -2.32 1.79 4.56
CA ALA A 140 -2.31 1.09 5.82
C ALA A 140 -1.79 -0.34 5.67
N SER A 141 -0.91 -0.75 6.58
CA SER A 141 -0.40 -2.12 6.66
C SER A 141 -0.06 -2.53 8.09
N CYS A 142 0.15 -3.81 8.28
CA CYS A 142 0.67 -4.34 9.54
C CYS A 142 1.52 -5.58 9.27
N ASN A 143 2.42 -5.90 10.19
CA ASN A 143 3.04 -7.21 10.21
C ASN A 143 2.04 -8.27 10.71
N ARG A 144 2.50 -9.52 10.82
CA ARG A 144 1.68 -10.61 11.37
C ARG A 144 1.36 -10.37 12.85
N GLY A 145 0.14 -10.72 13.27
CA GLY A 145 -0.30 -10.65 14.66
C GLY A 145 -1.34 -9.57 14.95
N GLY A 146 -1.98 -9.06 13.92
CA GLY A 146 -3.09 -8.14 14.05
C GLY A 146 -3.58 -7.67 12.69
N THR A 147 -4.51 -6.73 12.78
CA THR A 147 -5.19 -6.11 11.65
C THR A 147 -5.17 -4.59 11.80
N ILE A 148 -5.26 -3.92 10.66
CA ILE A 148 -5.45 -2.47 10.57
C ILE A 148 -6.52 -2.22 9.52
N GLU A 149 -7.57 -1.49 9.86
CA GLU A 149 -8.67 -1.14 8.95
C GLU A 149 -9.05 0.34 9.10
N PRO A 150 -9.39 1.04 8.01
CA PRO A 150 -9.44 0.53 6.64
C PRO A 150 -8.04 0.26 6.07
N LYS A 151 -7.90 -0.63 5.08
CA LYS A 151 -6.71 -0.65 4.19
C LYS A 151 -6.63 0.57 3.27
N GLY A 152 -7.66 1.42 3.35
CA GLY A 152 -8.14 2.35 2.32
C GLY A 152 -7.05 3.23 1.74
N ILE A 153 -7.16 3.46 0.43
CA ILE A 153 -6.14 4.12 -0.38
C ILE A 153 -6.56 5.49 -0.90
N GLN A 154 -7.82 5.92 -0.93
CA GLN A 154 -8.15 7.23 -1.49
C GLN A 154 -9.19 7.95 -0.63
N PHE A 155 -8.86 9.17 -0.22
CA PHE A 155 -9.64 10.02 0.66
C PHE A 155 -9.74 11.40 0.05
N SER A 156 -10.84 12.10 0.32
CA SER A 156 -11.02 13.46 -0.18
C SER A 156 -10.18 14.44 0.61
N GLN A 157 -9.72 15.51 -0.02
CA GLN A 157 -9.04 16.60 0.69
C GLN A 157 -9.94 17.14 1.82
N GLY A 158 -9.34 17.30 3.00
CA GLY A 158 -10.00 17.77 4.22
C GLY A 158 -10.84 16.73 4.94
N GLU A 159 -10.90 15.49 4.43
CA GLU A 159 -11.53 14.37 5.13
C GLU A 159 -10.74 14.01 6.39
N SER A 160 -11.42 13.46 7.39
CA SER A 160 -10.78 12.92 8.59
C SER A 160 -11.20 11.46 8.76
N VAL A 161 -10.23 10.57 8.94
CA VAL A 161 -10.43 9.12 8.92
C VAL A 161 -9.67 8.45 10.04
N ALA A 162 -10.38 7.58 10.77
CA ALA A 162 -9.82 6.75 11.83
C ALA A 162 -9.42 5.37 11.29
N PHE A 163 -8.24 4.90 11.71
CA PHE A 163 -7.73 3.56 11.47
C PHE A 163 -7.78 2.76 12.78
N GLU A 164 -8.60 1.72 12.80
CA GLU A 164 -8.64 0.74 13.88
C GLU A 164 -7.47 -0.23 13.75
N ILE A 165 -6.75 -0.43 14.85
CA ILE A 165 -5.59 -1.31 14.92
C ILE A 165 -5.86 -2.33 16.03
N ILE A 166 -6.05 -3.58 15.63
CA ILE A 166 -6.51 -4.66 16.51
C ILE A 166 -5.46 -5.76 16.50
N ALA A 167 -4.92 -6.09 17.68
CA ALA A 167 -4.02 -7.23 17.82
C ALA A 167 -4.81 -8.55 17.76
N ASP A 168 -4.23 -9.55 17.11
CA ASP A 168 -4.75 -10.92 17.15
C ASP A 168 -4.55 -11.52 18.56
N GLU A 169 -5.27 -12.61 18.86
CA GLU A 169 -5.02 -13.39 20.07
C GLU A 169 -3.55 -13.80 20.19
N GLU A 170 -3.00 -13.71 21.42
CA GLU A 170 -1.58 -13.92 21.73
C GLU A 170 -0.61 -12.87 21.16
N TYR A 171 -1.08 -11.77 20.59
CA TYR A 171 -0.23 -10.66 20.15
C TYR A 171 -0.54 -9.38 20.92
N THR A 172 0.44 -8.49 20.95
CA THR A 172 0.28 -7.12 21.46
C THR A 172 0.80 -6.14 20.42
N LEU A 173 0.12 -5.00 20.29
CA LEU A 173 0.63 -3.86 19.53
C LEU A 173 1.86 -3.32 20.25
N VAL A 174 2.97 -3.19 19.53
CA VAL A 174 4.22 -2.62 20.06
C VAL A 174 4.30 -1.15 19.69
N TRP A 175 4.12 -0.84 18.41
CA TRP A 175 4.21 0.51 17.89
C TRP A 175 3.48 0.67 16.56
N VAL A 176 3.21 1.92 16.22
CA VAL A 176 2.66 2.34 14.92
C VAL A 176 3.65 3.30 14.28
N ARG A 177 3.92 3.15 12.99
CA ARG A 177 4.75 4.06 12.20
C ARG A 177 3.87 4.83 11.23
N VAL A 178 3.79 6.14 11.40
CA VAL A 178 3.06 7.05 10.52
C VAL A 178 4.07 7.95 9.82
N ASP A 179 4.10 7.92 8.48
CA ASP A 179 5.03 8.71 7.66
C ASP A 179 6.48 8.65 8.14
N ASN A 180 6.94 7.41 8.36
CA ASN A 180 8.26 7.09 8.91
C ASN A 180 8.52 7.51 10.37
N LYS A 181 7.57 8.19 11.03
CA LYS A 181 7.62 8.52 12.45
C LYS A 181 7.03 7.39 13.29
N LYS A 182 7.83 6.85 14.20
CA LYS A 182 7.39 5.82 15.15
C LYS A 182 6.62 6.44 16.33
N LEU A 183 5.49 5.85 16.67
CA LEU A 183 4.59 6.17 17.77
C LEU A 183 4.39 4.90 18.62
N GLU A 184 4.41 5.01 19.94
CA GLU A 184 4.32 3.84 20.82
C GLU A 184 2.85 3.50 21.12
N GLY A 185 2.42 2.27 20.76
CA GLY A 185 1.15 1.66 21.20
C GLY A 185 -0.17 2.39 20.94
N ILE A 186 -0.26 3.32 19.98
CA ILE A 186 -1.49 4.10 19.76
C ILE A 186 -2.50 3.29 18.93
N SER A 187 -3.74 3.14 19.44
CA SER A 187 -4.89 2.63 18.69
C SER A 187 -6.19 3.20 19.29
N PRO A 188 -7.15 3.71 18.49
CA PRO A 188 -7.05 3.92 17.05
C PRO A 188 -6.10 5.09 16.69
N TYR A 189 -5.76 5.23 15.40
CA TYR A 189 -5.02 6.39 14.88
C TYR A 189 -5.88 7.14 13.86
N SER A 190 -5.99 8.47 14.00
CA SER A 190 -6.74 9.31 13.07
C SER A 190 -5.81 10.16 12.21
N PHE A 191 -6.12 10.25 10.92
CA PHE A 191 -5.67 11.33 10.06
C PHE A 191 -6.78 12.37 10.02
N ASP A 192 -6.49 13.59 10.45
CA ASP A 192 -7.42 14.71 10.42
C ASP A 192 -7.01 15.67 9.31
N ASP A 193 -7.99 16.31 8.66
CA ASP A 193 -7.78 17.32 7.59
C ASP A 193 -6.76 16.86 6.53
N ILE A 194 -7.04 15.74 5.88
CA ILE A 194 -6.09 15.10 4.95
C ILE A 194 -5.74 16.06 3.79
N ASP A 195 -4.45 16.40 3.68
CA ASP A 195 -3.90 17.35 2.71
C ASP A 195 -2.74 16.78 1.87
N SER A 196 -2.35 15.54 2.13
CA SER A 196 -1.22 14.87 1.52
C SER A 196 -1.34 13.35 1.61
N ASN A 197 -0.50 12.64 0.84
CA ASN A 197 -0.45 11.18 0.91
C ASN A 197 0.26 10.73 2.19
N HIS A 198 -0.26 9.71 2.85
CA HIS A 198 0.27 9.18 4.09
C HIS A 198 0.51 7.67 4.06
N THR A 199 1.27 7.18 5.04
CA THR A 199 1.44 5.77 5.31
C THR A 199 1.27 5.48 6.79
N ILE A 200 0.67 4.33 7.10
CA ILE A 200 0.56 3.82 8.47
C ILE A 200 0.92 2.34 8.52
N HIS A 201 1.84 1.96 9.40
CA HIS A 201 2.26 0.58 9.61
C HIS A 201 2.18 0.22 11.10
N ALA A 202 1.37 -0.78 11.45
CA ALA A 202 1.31 -1.32 12.81
C ALA A 202 2.23 -2.53 12.98
N HIS A 203 2.98 -2.55 14.08
CA HIS A 203 3.87 -3.65 14.42
C HIS A 203 3.41 -4.35 15.69
N PHE A 204 3.08 -5.63 15.54
CA PHE A 204 2.66 -6.54 16.57
C PHE A 204 3.79 -7.50 16.96
N LYS A 205 3.75 -7.98 18.20
CA LYS A 205 4.65 -9.00 18.72
C LYS A 205 3.87 -10.04 19.49
N LYS A 206 4.28 -11.31 19.36
CA LYS A 206 3.71 -12.40 20.14
C LYS A 206 4.00 -12.20 21.64
N ILE A 207 2.97 -12.28 22.46
CA ILE A 207 3.06 -12.27 23.93
C ILE A 207 3.83 -13.54 24.34
N LYS A 208 4.93 -13.37 25.07
CA LYS A 208 5.64 -14.49 25.67
C LYS A 208 5.02 -14.76 27.04
N ASN A 209 4.24 -15.83 27.16
CA ASN A 209 3.85 -16.33 28.47
C ASN A 209 5.09 -16.99 29.08
N SER A 210 5.73 -16.31 30.03
CA SER A 210 6.73 -16.93 30.90
C SER A 210 6.04 -17.92 31.81
N SER A 211 5.92 -19.17 31.39
CA SER A 211 5.60 -20.28 32.29
C SER A 211 6.81 -20.50 33.21
N ASN A 212 6.89 -19.76 34.32
CA ASN A 212 7.84 -20.03 35.39
C ASN A 212 7.17 -20.88 36.48
N GLN A 213 7.71 -22.10 36.56
CA GLN A 213 8.04 -22.87 37.76
C GLN A 213 6.90 -23.18 38.74
N ASN A 214 6.58 -24.47 38.84
CA ASN A 214 6.56 -25.25 40.07
C ASN A 214 6.40 -26.73 39.67
N ASP A 215 7.49 -27.47 39.59
CA ASP A 215 7.52 -28.94 39.70
C ASP A 215 8.96 -29.36 40.05
N ASP A 216 9.53 -28.75 41.09
CA ASP A 216 10.46 -29.46 41.96
C ASP A 216 9.61 -29.91 43.16
N VAL A 217 9.25 -31.19 43.18
CA VAL A 217 8.79 -31.89 44.37
C VAL A 217 9.78 -33.02 44.62
N ASP A 218 10.36 -32.98 45.83
CA ASP A 218 11.25 -33.96 46.45
C ASP A 218 10.91 -35.43 46.16
#